data_AF-A0A660M2G2-F1
#
_entry.id   AF-A0A660M2G2-F1
#
_cell.length_a   1.000
_cell.length_b   1.000
_cell.length_c   1.000
_cell.angle_alpha   90.00
_cell.angle_beta   90.00
_cell.angle_gamma   90.00
#
_symmetry.space_group_name_H-M   'P 1'
#
loop_
_entity.id
_entity.type
_entity.pdbx_description
1 polymer ?
#
loop_
_entity_poly.entity_id
_entity_poly.type
_entity_poly.pdbx_seq_one_letter_code
_entity_poly.pdbx_strand_id
1 'polypeptide(L)'
;MAKYNLTSSLDKTFTFSIEDKEFLFTKPTVRQAREMARLFSAAQKDEDPDMQSQKSQEAMREVYSFITSMGHNESIEDVLDNQTVDVQAAFGEMMKKELSLE
;
A
#
# COMPACT_ATOMS: atom_id res chain seq x y z
N MET A 1 13.45 -23.18 -29.78
CA MET A 1 13.63 -22.24 -28.64
C MET A 1 12.37 -22.28 -27.79
N ALA A 2 12.50 -22.50 -26.48
CA ALA A 2 11.35 -22.43 -25.57
C ALA A 2 10.90 -20.96 -25.41
N LYS A 3 9.59 -20.71 -25.50
CA LYS A 3 8.99 -19.40 -25.15
C LYS A 3 8.62 -19.42 -23.67
N TYR A 4 9.29 -18.59 -22.88
CA TYR A 4 8.96 -18.40 -21.47
C TYR A 4 7.99 -17.22 -21.32
N ASN A 5 6.85 -17.43 -20.65
CA ASN A 5 5.96 -16.37 -20.24
C ASN A 5 6.19 -16.07 -18.75
N LEU A 6 6.83 -14.94 -18.45
CA LEU A 6 7.14 -14.55 -17.07
C LEU A 6 5.93 -14.04 -16.28
N THR A 7 4.74 -13.96 -16.89
CA THR A 7 3.53 -13.38 -16.29
C THR A 7 2.44 -14.39 -15.96
N SER A 8 2.56 -15.63 -16.43
CA SER A 8 1.49 -16.62 -16.36
C SER A 8 1.21 -17.19 -14.96
N SER A 9 2.11 -16.98 -14.00
CA SER A 9 2.00 -17.49 -12.63
C SER A 9 2.12 -16.40 -11.56
N LEU A 10 1.99 -15.13 -11.94
CA LEU A 10 2.12 -14.01 -11.01
C LEU A 10 0.75 -13.52 -10.58
N ASP A 11 0.45 -13.66 -9.29
CA ASP A 11 -0.72 -13.03 -8.67
C ASP A 11 -0.54 -11.52 -8.66
N LYS A 12 -1.32 -10.83 -9.50
CA LYS A 12 -1.30 -9.37 -9.67
C LYS A 12 -2.11 -8.64 -8.62
N THR A 13 -2.96 -9.36 -7.90
CA THR A 13 -3.90 -8.81 -6.93
C THR A 13 -4.00 -9.74 -5.73
N PHE A 14 -4.34 -9.20 -4.57
CA PHE A 14 -4.79 -9.97 -3.42
C PHE A 14 -5.94 -9.25 -2.74
N THR A 15 -6.75 -9.99 -1.99
CA THR A 15 -7.89 -9.43 -1.25
C THR A 15 -7.60 -9.54 0.25
N PHE A 16 -8.02 -8.55 1.01
CA PHE A 16 -7.94 -8.55 2.46
C PHE A 16 -9.19 -7.88 3.05
N SER A 17 -9.44 -8.05 4.34
CA SER A 17 -10.54 -7.39 5.02
C SER A 17 -10.10 -6.68 6.29
N ILE A 18 -10.82 -5.63 6.64
CA ILE A 18 -10.77 -4.98 7.93
C ILE A 18 -12.20 -5.05 8.46
N GLU A 19 -12.40 -5.84 9.52
CA GLU A 19 -13.73 -6.18 10.04
C GLU A 19 -14.62 -6.81 8.94
N ASP A 20 -15.74 -6.18 8.61
CA ASP A 20 -16.69 -6.60 7.58
C ASP A 20 -16.46 -5.94 6.21
N LYS A 21 -15.40 -5.14 6.06
CA LYS A 21 -15.07 -4.40 4.84
C LYS A 21 -13.95 -5.09 4.05
N GLU A 22 -14.25 -5.48 2.82
CA GLU A 22 -13.31 -6.15 1.92
C GLU A 22 -12.64 -5.19 0.94
N PHE A 23 -11.36 -5.42 0.68
CA PHE A 23 -10.54 -4.59 -0.20
C PHE A 23 -9.72 -5.45 -1.16
N LEU A 24 -9.57 -4.96 -2.39
CA LEU A 24 -8.67 -5.51 -3.40
C LEU A 24 -7.42 -4.66 -3.48
N PHE A 25 -6.26 -5.25 -3.21
CA PHE A 25 -4.97 -4.64 -3.52
C PHE A 25 -4.51 -5.05 -4.92
N THR A 26 -4.07 -4.07 -5.72
CA THR A 26 -3.44 -4.31 -7.02
C THR A 26 -1.95 -4.03 -6.94
N LYS A 27 -1.12 -5.05 -7.19
CA LYS A 27 0.34 -4.92 -7.10
C LYS A 27 0.85 -3.85 -8.09
N PRO A 28 1.65 -2.88 -7.63
CA PRO A 28 2.15 -1.81 -8.48
C PRO A 28 3.12 -2.35 -9.53
N THR A 29 3.24 -1.64 -10.65
CA THR A 29 4.34 -1.87 -11.59
C THR A 29 5.68 -1.46 -10.97
N VAL A 30 6.80 -1.95 -11.51
CA VAL A 30 8.15 -1.52 -11.08
C VAL A 30 8.33 0.00 -11.12
N ARG A 31 7.68 0.68 -12.08
CA ARG A 31 7.73 2.16 -12.18
C ARG A 31 7.03 2.80 -10.98
N GLN A 32 5.83 2.34 -10.64
CA GLN A 32 5.05 2.84 -9.50
C GLN A 32 5.72 2.52 -8.16
N ALA A 33 6.27 1.30 -8.00
CA ALA A 33 7.01 0.93 -6.80
C ALA A 33 8.25 1.83 -6.56
N ARG A 34 8.96 2.22 -7.64
CA ARG A 34 10.08 3.18 -7.54
C ARG A 34 9.62 4.59 -7.13
N GLU A 35 8.44 5.00 -7.58
CA GLU A 35 7.84 6.27 -7.20
C GLU A 35 7.45 6.29 -5.72
N MET A 36 6.77 5.25 -5.24
CA MET A 36 6.50 5.06 -3.81
C MET A 36 7.79 5.09 -2.98
N ALA A 37 8.83 4.33 -3.36
CA ALA A 37 10.10 4.31 -2.65
C ALA A 37 10.77 5.69 -2.60
N ARG A 38 10.61 6.50 -3.65
CA ARG A 38 11.09 7.89 -3.70
C ARG A 38 10.32 8.77 -2.71
N LEU A 39 9.00 8.65 -2.63
CA LEU A 39 8.17 9.40 -1.68
C LEU A 39 8.54 9.05 -0.22
N PHE A 40 8.63 7.76 0.11
CA PHE A 40 9.06 7.32 1.44
C PHE A 40 10.48 7.78 1.79
N SER A 41 11.42 7.71 0.83
CA SER A 41 12.78 8.21 1.03
C SER A 41 12.82 9.73 1.24
N ALA A 42 11.95 10.48 0.56
CA ALA A 42 11.86 11.92 0.73
C ALA A 42 11.28 12.31 2.10
N ALA A 43 10.36 11.51 2.64
CA ALA A 43 9.82 11.67 3.98
C ALA A 43 10.88 11.37 5.06
N GLN A 44 11.66 10.30 4.90
CA GLN A 44 12.69 9.90 5.88
C GLN A 44 13.88 10.87 5.96
N LYS A 45 14.20 11.56 4.87
CA LYS A 45 15.34 12.49 4.79
C LYS A 45 15.01 13.91 5.25
N ASP A 46 13.75 14.19 5.58
CA ASP A 46 13.37 15.50 6.09
C ASP A 46 13.69 15.59 7.58
N GLU A 47 14.31 16.70 7.98
CA GLU A 47 14.69 16.96 9.37
C GLU A 47 13.57 17.70 10.14
N ASP A 48 12.63 18.31 9.41
CA ASP A 48 11.47 18.97 9.99
C ASP A 48 10.37 17.93 10.28
N PRO A 49 9.96 17.74 11.56
CA PRO A 49 8.94 16.75 11.92
C PRO A 49 7.59 16.97 11.24
N ASP A 50 7.19 18.23 11.02
CA ASP A 50 5.90 18.55 10.40
C ASP A 50 5.94 18.22 8.91
N MET A 51 7.05 18.53 8.23
CA MET A 51 7.24 18.16 6.82
C MET A 51 7.44 16.65 6.63
N GLN A 52 8.16 15.99 7.54
CA GLN A 52 8.30 14.53 7.55
C GLN A 52 6.93 13.85 7.68
N SER A 53 6.07 14.35 8.57
CA SER A 53 4.72 13.83 8.76
C SER A 53 3.88 14.00 7.49
N GLN A 54 3.85 15.20 6.89
CA GLN A 54 3.12 15.45 5.64
C GLN A 54 3.59 14.55 4.49
N LYS A 55 4.90 14.41 4.29
CA LYS A 55 5.47 13.57 3.23
C LYS A 55 5.20 12.08 3.47
N SER A 56 5.18 11.65 4.73
CA SER A 56 4.82 10.28 5.08
C SER A 56 3.35 9.99 4.76
N GLN A 57 2.45 10.94 5.01
CA GLN A 57 1.04 10.84 4.62
C GLN A 57 0.87 10.81 3.10
N GLU A 58 1.61 11.64 2.35
CA GLU A 58 1.61 11.62 0.89
C GLU A 58 2.06 10.25 0.35
N ALA A 59 3.14 9.69 0.90
CA ALA A 59 3.62 8.37 0.53
C ALA A 59 2.59 7.27 0.83
N MET A 60 1.87 7.37 1.95
CA MET A 60 0.80 6.43 2.31
C MET A 60 -0.43 6.56 1.40
N ARG A 61 -0.81 7.77 0.99
CA ARG A 61 -1.89 7.98 0.02
C ARG A 61 -1.60 7.33 -1.32
N GLU A 62 -0.34 7.38 -1.75
CA GLU A 62 0.07 6.66 -2.96
C GLU A 62 -0.14 5.15 -2.81
N VAL A 63 0.15 4.57 -1.63
CA VAL A 63 -0.15 3.16 -1.35
C VAL A 63 -1.66 2.88 -1.41
N TYR A 64 -2.47 3.76 -0.82
CA TYR A 64 -3.93 3.63 -0.82
C TYR A 64 -4.54 3.69 -2.23
N SER A 65 -3.88 4.36 -3.18
CA SER A 65 -4.33 4.41 -4.58
C SER A 65 -4.38 3.03 -5.27
N PHE A 66 -3.66 2.04 -4.73
CA PHE A 66 -3.66 0.67 -5.21
C PHE A 66 -4.73 -0.22 -4.57
N ILE A 67 -5.54 0.35 -3.68
CA ILE A 67 -6.56 -0.37 -2.90
C ILE A 67 -7.94 0.08 -3.34
N THR A 68 -8.76 -0.89 -3.75
CA THR A 68 -10.14 -0.66 -4.17
C THR A 68 -11.10 -1.31 -3.19
N SER A 69 -12.14 -0.59 -2.75
CA SER A 69 -13.20 -1.15 -1.92
C SER A 69 -14.06 -2.16 -2.68
N MET A 70 -14.48 -3.24 -2.00
CA MET A 70 -15.29 -4.30 -2.58
C MET A 70 -16.67 -4.33 -1.93
N GLY A 71 -17.69 -3.89 -2.67
CA GLY A 71 -19.08 -3.93 -2.20
C GLY A 71 -19.47 -2.82 -1.20
N HIS A 72 -18.59 -1.86 -0.94
CA HIS A 72 -18.86 -0.66 -0.15
C HIS A 72 -18.17 0.58 -0.72
N ASN A 73 -18.56 1.77 -0.25
CA ASN A 73 -18.07 3.06 -0.75
C ASN A 73 -16.98 3.71 0.11
N GLU A 74 -16.70 3.17 1.29
CA GLU A 74 -15.69 3.71 2.19
C GLU A 74 -14.28 3.45 1.66
N SER A 75 -13.43 4.49 1.69
CA SER A 75 -12.03 4.37 1.30
C SER A 75 -11.21 3.65 2.37
N ILE A 76 -10.05 3.10 1.99
CA ILE A 76 -9.15 2.47 2.96
C ILE A 76 -8.59 3.49 3.98
N GLU A 77 -8.39 4.75 3.57
CA GLU A 77 -7.96 5.85 4.46
C GLU A 77 -9.00 6.07 5.56
N ASP A 78 -10.27 6.27 5.17
CA ASP A 78 -11.37 6.48 6.13
C ASP A 78 -11.59 5.27 7.04
N VAL A 79 -11.44 4.06 6.50
CA VAL A 79 -11.58 2.85 7.30
C VAL A 79 -10.45 2.75 8.32
N LEU A 80 -9.19 2.91 7.91
CA LEU A 80 -8.04 2.83 8.82
C LEU A 80 -8.03 3.94 9.88
N ASP A 81 -8.49 5.14 9.57
CA ASP A 81 -8.58 6.26 10.52
C ASP A 81 -9.57 6.01 11.65
N ASN A 82 -10.57 5.15 11.42
CA ASN A 82 -11.53 4.73 12.44
C ASN A 82 -11.11 3.47 13.22
N GLN A 83 -9.94 2.89 12.91
CA GLN A 83 -9.45 1.67 13.55
C GLN A 83 -8.47 1.96 14.70
N THR A 84 -8.19 0.92 15.49
CA THR A 84 -7.17 1.00 16.53
C THR A 84 -5.76 1.02 15.93
N VAL A 85 -4.80 1.52 16.71
CA VAL A 85 -3.38 1.57 16.33
C VAL A 85 -2.83 0.17 15.97
N ASP A 86 -3.32 -0.88 16.63
CA ASP A 86 -2.89 -2.26 16.35
C ASP A 86 -3.32 -2.73 14.95
N VAL A 87 -4.50 -2.33 14.48
CA VAL A 87 -4.97 -2.65 13.12
C VAL A 87 -4.15 -1.90 12.08
N GLN A 88 -3.83 -0.62 12.33
CA GLN A 88 -2.95 0.15 11.44
C GLN A 88 -1.54 -0.46 11.37
N ALA A 89 -1.00 -0.92 12.50
CA ALA A 89 0.29 -1.61 12.55
C ALA A 89 0.25 -2.94 11.75
N ALA A 90 -0.79 -3.76 11.96
CA ALA A 90 -0.98 -5.01 11.23
C ALA A 90 -1.14 -4.80 9.72
N PHE A 91 -1.89 -3.77 9.31
CA PHE A 91 -2.00 -3.36 7.91
C PHE A 91 -0.62 -3.00 7.34
N GLY A 92 0.16 -2.20 8.07
CA GLY A 92 1.52 -1.82 7.67
C GLY A 92 2.45 -3.02 7.49
N GLU A 93 2.40 -4.01 8.38
CA GLU A 93 3.18 -5.25 8.28
C GLU A 93 2.76 -6.10 7.07
N MET A 94 1.45 -6.26 6.85
CA MET A 94 0.92 -6.95 5.67
C MET A 94 1.43 -6.30 4.39
N MET A 95 1.34 -4.98 4.28
CA MET A 95 1.79 -4.24 3.10
C MET A 95 3.29 -4.38 2.85
N LYS A 96 4.13 -4.33 3.90
CA LYS A 96 5.58 -4.55 3.77
C LYS A 96 5.90 -5.94 3.23
N LYS A 97 5.24 -6.97 3.77
CA LYS A 97 5.42 -8.36 3.35
C LYS A 97 5.02 -8.56 1.88
N GLU A 98 3.84 -8.08 1.49
CA GLU A 98 3.34 -8.25 0.12
C GLU A 98 4.12 -7.45 -0.93
N LEU A 99 4.69 -6.31 -0.54
CA LEU A 99 5.54 -5.49 -1.41
C LEU A 99 7.02 -5.87 -1.38
N SER A 100 7.41 -6.85 -0.56
CA SER A 100 8.81 -7.25 -0.36
C SER A 100 9.71 -6.07 0.03
N LEU A 101 9.17 -5.15 0.83
CA LEU A 101 9.90 -4.03 1.42
C LEU A 101 10.53 -4.51 2.74
N GLU A 102 11.54 -5.38 2.66
CA GLU A 102 12.42 -5.74 3.79
C GLU A 102 13.59 -4.75 3.92
#